data_AF-A0A2E3RQI7-F1
#
_entry.id   AF-A0A2E3RQI7-F1
#
_cell.length_a   1.000
_cell.length_b   1.000
_cell.length_c   1.000
_cell.angle_alpha   90.00
_cell.angle_beta   90.00
_cell.angle_gamma   90.00
#
_symmetry.space_group_name_H-M   'P 1'
#
loop_
_entity.id
_entity.type
_entity.pdbx_description
1 polymer ?
#
loop_
_entity_poly.entity_id
_entity_poly.type
_entity_poly.pdbx_seq_one_letter_code
_entity_poly.pdbx_strand_id
1 'polypeptide(L)'
;MTGNSNIATGAWPSTLRTMALVGFAFYCMWNLAWLSHGQLAPSILHELTGIPAPTTGMTRSFWSLMQADIIGSLRLNPMTVPMIMLLALTAGHLACRAIQGRSIALGRGLALAWILALSGAWMIKMAMVAVSIS
;
A
#
# COMPACT_ATOMS: atom_id res chain seq x y z
N MET A 1 -34.98 13.47 -29.75
CA MET A 1 -33.84 13.64 -28.81
C MET A 1 -34.26 13.13 -27.45
N THR A 2 -34.04 11.85 -27.19
CA THR A 2 -34.39 11.19 -25.92
C THR A 2 -33.09 10.90 -25.17
N GLY A 3 -32.77 11.77 -24.20
CA GLY A 3 -31.60 11.64 -23.34
C GLY A 3 -31.83 10.55 -22.29
N ASN A 4 -30.97 9.54 -22.27
CA ASN A 4 -30.97 8.49 -21.27
C ASN A 4 -30.59 9.06 -19.89
N SER A 5 -31.53 9.03 -18.95
CA SER A 5 -31.44 9.53 -17.57
C SER A 5 -30.90 8.51 -16.56
N ASN A 6 -30.17 7.48 -17.01
CA ASN A 6 -29.73 6.36 -16.16
C ASN A 6 -28.47 6.65 -15.29
N ILE A 7 -28.10 7.92 -15.08
CA ILE A 7 -26.92 8.29 -14.28
C ILE A 7 -27.26 8.43 -12.77
N ALA A 8 -28.53 8.34 -12.37
CA ALA A 8 -28.98 8.76 -11.04
C ALA A 8 -29.09 7.67 -9.95
N THR A 9 -28.73 6.40 -10.21
CA THR A 9 -28.60 5.40 -9.14
C THR A 9 -27.23 4.75 -9.22
N GLY A 10 -26.36 5.06 -8.24
CA GLY A 10 -24.98 4.56 -8.10
C GLY A 10 -24.87 3.06 -7.81
N ALA A 11 -25.69 2.24 -8.48
CA ALA A 11 -25.57 0.79 -8.46
C ALA A 11 -24.45 0.40 -9.41
N TRP A 12 -23.29 0.06 -8.83
CA TRP A 12 -22.19 -0.56 -9.57
C TRP A 12 -22.72 -1.75 -10.38
N PRO A 13 -22.31 -1.91 -11.66
CA PRO A 13 -22.60 -3.10 -12.46
C PRO A 13 -22.39 -4.37 -11.63
N SER A 14 -23.35 -5.29 -11.65
CA SER A 14 -23.29 -6.56 -10.91
C SER A 14 -22.02 -7.34 -11.20
N THR A 15 -21.51 -7.24 -12.43
CA THR A 15 -20.23 -7.80 -12.88
C THR A 15 -19.05 -7.31 -12.04
N LEU A 16 -18.92 -6.00 -11.79
CA LEU A 16 -17.84 -5.44 -10.98
C LEU A 16 -17.91 -5.93 -9.54
N ARG A 17 -19.11 -6.06 -8.98
CA ARG A 17 -19.29 -6.62 -7.63
C ARG A 17 -18.83 -8.06 -7.55
N THR A 18 -19.20 -8.90 -8.52
CA THR A 18 -18.75 -10.29 -8.58
C THR A 18 -17.24 -10.38 -8.74
N MET A 19 -16.64 -9.59 -9.64
CA MET A 19 -15.19 -9.56 -9.82
C MET A 19 -14.46 -9.11 -8.55
N ALA A 20 -14.99 -8.10 -7.84
CA ALA A 20 -14.44 -7.64 -6.58
C ALA A 20 -14.51 -8.72 -5.48
N LEU A 21 -15.64 -9.44 -5.37
CA LEU A 21 -15.79 -10.53 -4.40
C LEU A 21 -14.85 -11.69 -4.69
N VAL A 22 -14.73 -12.09 -5.96
CA VAL A 22 -13.81 -13.16 -6.37
C VAL A 22 -12.36 -12.76 -6.10
N GLY A 23 -11.97 -11.54 -6.48
CA GLY A 23 -10.62 -11.02 -6.21
C GLY A 23 -10.31 -10.93 -4.70
N PHE A 24 -11.29 -10.51 -3.89
CA PHE A 24 -11.16 -10.47 -2.44
C PHE A 24 -11.02 -11.87 -1.83
N ALA A 25 -11.86 -12.82 -2.23
CA ALA A 25 -11.80 -14.20 -1.75
C ALA A 25 -10.45 -14.84 -2.07
N PHE A 26 -9.98 -14.67 -3.32
CA PHE A 26 -8.65 -15.14 -3.73
C PHE A 26 -7.54 -14.51 -2.89
N TYR A 27 -7.57 -13.20 -2.67
CA TYR A 27 -6.61 -12.49 -1.83
C TYR A 27 -6.60 -13.02 -0.39
N CYS A 28 -7.78 -13.25 0.21
CA CYS A 28 -7.88 -13.83 1.55
C CYS A 28 -7.29 -15.24 1.59
N MET A 29 -7.66 -16.12 0.66
CA MET A 29 -7.14 -17.48 0.59
C MET A 29 -5.62 -17.50 0.44
N TRP A 30 -5.07 -16.63 -0.42
CA TRP A 30 -3.62 -16.47 -0.59
C TRP A 30 -2.94 -16.09 0.72
N ASN A 31 -3.45 -15.07 1.42
CA ASN A 31 -2.88 -14.64 2.69
C ASN A 31 -2.99 -15.71 3.78
N LEU A 32 -4.13 -16.41 3.87
CA LEU A 32 -4.36 -17.50 4.82
C LEU A 32 -3.40 -18.67 4.59
N ALA A 33 -3.14 -19.04 3.34
CA ALA A 33 -2.23 -20.13 3.00
C ALA A 33 -0.78 -19.84 3.43
N TRP A 34 -0.31 -18.60 3.31
CA TRP A 34 1.02 -18.24 3.80
C TRP A 34 1.05 -18.11 5.33
N LEU A 35 -0.01 -17.57 5.92
CA LEU A 35 -0.14 -17.43 7.36
C LEU A 35 -0.16 -18.79 8.08
N SER A 36 -0.75 -19.83 7.48
CA SER A 36 -0.73 -21.20 8.04
C SER A 36 0.69 -21.80 8.09
N HIS A 37 1.63 -21.26 7.30
CA HIS A 37 3.05 -21.61 7.35
C HIS A 37 3.88 -20.67 8.24
N GLY A 38 3.23 -19.74 8.97
CA GLY A 38 3.90 -18.74 9.80
C GLY A 38 4.67 -17.69 9.02
N GLN A 39 4.41 -17.56 7.71
CA GLN A 39 5.09 -16.62 6.83
C GLN A 39 4.11 -15.56 6.32
N LEU A 40 4.62 -14.35 6.09
CA LEU A 40 3.85 -13.30 5.44
C LEU A 40 3.87 -13.55 3.93
N ALA A 41 2.68 -13.52 3.31
CA ALA A 41 2.54 -13.73 1.88
C ALA A 41 3.42 -12.74 1.09
N PRO A 42 4.29 -13.20 0.17
CA PRO A 42 4.95 -12.33 -0.77
C PRO A 42 3.89 -11.69 -1.68
N SER A 43 4.18 -10.50 -2.22
CA SER A 43 3.28 -9.93 -3.23
C SER A 43 3.22 -10.85 -4.44
N ILE A 44 2.04 -11.01 -5.01
CA ILE A 44 1.82 -11.75 -6.26
C ILE A 44 2.76 -11.24 -7.37
N LEU A 45 3.06 -9.95 -7.40
CA LEU A 45 4.00 -9.36 -8.36
C LEU A 45 5.42 -9.92 -8.20
N HIS A 46 5.90 -10.05 -6.96
CA HIS A 46 7.21 -10.65 -6.66
C HIS A 46 7.24 -12.12 -7.09
N GLU A 47 6.17 -12.87 -6.84
CA GLU A 47 6.09 -14.28 -7.22
C GLU A 47 6.10 -14.46 -8.75
N LEU A 48 5.44 -13.56 -9.48
CA LEU A 48 5.33 -13.63 -10.94
C LEU A 48 6.54 -13.05 -11.68
N THR A 49 7.13 -11.97 -11.17
CA THR A 49 8.18 -11.23 -11.90
C THR A 49 9.57 -11.39 -11.28
N GLY A 50 9.66 -11.92 -10.06
CA GLY A 50 10.89 -11.90 -9.26
C GLY A 50 11.28 -10.50 -8.77
N ILE A 51 10.51 -9.45 -9.12
CA ILE A 51 10.81 -8.07 -8.76
C ILE A 51 10.12 -7.75 -7.43
N PRO A 52 10.86 -7.56 -6.33
CA PRO A 52 10.28 -7.16 -5.06
C PRO A 52 9.68 -5.76 -5.18
N ALA A 53 8.36 -5.65 -5.04
CA ALA A 53 7.68 -4.37 -4.99
C ALA A 53 8.22 -3.56 -3.80
N PRO A 54 8.44 -2.23 -3.93
CA PRO A 54 9.05 -1.42 -2.87
C PRO A 54 8.28 -1.45 -1.54
N THR A 55 6.99 -1.81 -1.59
CA THR A 55 6.10 -1.93 -0.43
C THR A 55 6.11 -3.32 0.22
N THR A 56 6.63 -4.38 -0.42
CA THR A 56 6.63 -5.74 0.17
C THR A 56 7.56 -5.89 1.36
N GLY A 57 8.67 -5.17 1.40
CA GLY A 57 9.57 -5.14 2.56
C GLY A 57 8.99 -4.38 3.75
N MET A 58 7.98 -3.54 3.52
CA MET A 58 7.42 -2.67 4.57
C MET A 58 6.77 -3.47 5.68
N THR A 59 6.09 -4.58 5.37
CA THR A 59 5.44 -5.42 6.40
C THR A 59 6.45 -6.07 7.33
N ARG A 60 7.60 -6.54 6.80
CA ARG A 60 8.69 -7.09 7.61
C ARG A 60 9.42 -6.01 8.41
N SER A 61 9.76 -4.88 7.79
CA SER A 61 10.37 -3.76 8.52
C SER A 61 9.44 -3.21 9.61
N PHE A 62 8.13 -3.16 9.35
CA PHE A 62 7.12 -2.77 10.34
C PHE A 62 7.05 -3.77 11.50
N TRP A 63 7.10 -5.07 11.20
CA TRP A 63 7.15 -6.12 12.22
C TRP A 63 8.42 -6.03 13.09
N SER A 64 9.59 -5.74 12.50
CA SER A 64 10.82 -5.45 13.27
C SER A 64 10.69 -4.19 14.11
N LEU A 65 10.04 -3.14 13.59
CA LEU A 65 9.78 -1.91 14.34
C LEU A 65 8.86 -2.15 15.53
N MET A 66 7.85 -3.01 15.39
CA MET A 66 6.96 -3.42 16.51
C MET A 66 7.72 -4.19 17.60
N GLN A 67 8.82 -4.86 17.26
CA GLN A 67 9.73 -5.50 18.21
C GLN A 67 10.77 -4.52 18.79
N ALA A 68 10.59 -3.20 18.56
CA ALA A 68 11.53 -2.14 18.94
C ALA A 68 12.93 -2.26 18.30
N ASP A 69 13.11 -3.09 17.26
CA ASP A 69 14.36 -3.20 16.51
C ASP A 69 14.40 -2.16 15.37
N ILE A 70 14.70 -0.93 15.75
CA ILE A 70 14.79 0.21 14.83
C ILE A 70 15.94 -0.01 13.82
N ILE A 71 17.07 -0.54 14.26
CA ILE A 71 18.25 -0.74 13.41
C ILE A 71 17.98 -1.83 12.37
N GLY A 72 17.37 -2.95 12.77
CA GLY A 72 16.95 -4.01 11.85
C GLY A 72 15.93 -3.51 10.83
N SER A 73 14.97 -2.68 11.25
CA SER A 73 13.96 -2.10 10.34
C SER A 73 14.58 -1.23 9.23
N LEU A 74 15.60 -0.43 9.57
CA LEU A 74 16.32 0.45 8.66
C LEU A 74 17.23 -0.33 7.70
N ARG A 75 17.85 -1.42 8.16
CA ARG A 75 18.62 -2.33 7.31
C ARG A 75 17.75 -3.01 6.26
N LEU A 76 16.52 -3.39 6.64
CA LEU A 76 15.58 -4.04 5.73
C LEU A 76 15.01 -3.08 4.69
N ASN A 77 14.67 -1.85 5.09
CA ASN A 77 14.24 -0.82 4.15
C ASN A 77 14.45 0.58 4.75
N PRO A 78 15.41 1.38 4.24
CA PRO A 78 15.70 2.72 4.78
C PRO A 78 14.53 3.70 4.60
N MET A 79 13.61 3.41 3.68
CA MET A 79 12.41 4.22 3.46
C MET A 79 11.27 3.87 4.43
N THR A 80 11.45 2.89 5.33
CA THR A 80 10.42 2.50 6.31
C THR A 80 10.06 3.66 7.22
N VAL A 81 11.05 4.33 7.80
CA VAL A 81 10.83 5.44 8.73
C VAL A 81 10.11 6.62 8.08
N PRO A 82 10.56 7.17 6.93
CA PRO A 82 9.83 8.27 6.30
C PRO A 82 8.42 7.87 5.85
N MET A 83 8.23 6.62 5.38
CA MET A 83 6.90 6.12 5.03
C MET A 83 5.96 6.01 6.23
N ILE A 84 6.42 5.43 7.34
CA ILE A 84 5.60 5.32 8.57
C ILE A 84 5.30 6.70 9.13
N MET A 85 6.27 7.61 9.14
CA MET A 85 6.06 8.98 9.60
C MET A 85 5.01 9.69 8.73
N LEU A 86 5.12 9.58 7.41
CA LEU A 86 4.15 10.17 6.49
C LEU A 86 2.75 9.55 6.62
N LEU A 87 2.69 8.24 6.86
CA LEU A 87 1.45 7.51 7.12
C LEU A 87 0.80 7.99 8.44
N ALA A 88 1.58 8.09 9.52
CA ALA A 88 1.10 8.57 10.82
C ALA A 88 0.60 10.02 10.74
N LEU A 89 1.32 10.90 10.04
CA LEU A 89 0.89 12.28 9.80
C LEU A 89 -0.40 12.35 8.97
N THR A 90 -0.50 11.54 7.92
CA THR A 90 -1.70 11.48 7.07
C THR A 90 -2.89 10.96 7.87
N ALA A 91 -2.71 9.87 8.63
CA ALA A 91 -3.74 9.28 9.48
C ALA A 91 -4.20 10.25 10.57
N GLY A 92 -3.26 10.91 11.28
CA GLY A 92 -3.59 11.92 12.28
C GLY A 92 -4.35 13.10 11.69
N HIS A 93 -3.91 13.62 10.54
CA HIS A 93 -4.59 14.71 9.85
C HIS A 93 -6.01 14.30 9.39
N LEU A 94 -6.18 13.08 8.87
CA LEU A 94 -7.50 12.56 8.49
C LEU A 94 -8.39 12.34 9.71
N ALA A 95 -7.87 11.78 10.80
CA ALA A 95 -8.61 11.57 12.04
C ALA A 95 -9.11 12.89 12.63
N CYS A 96 -8.23 13.91 12.71
CA CYS A 96 -8.62 15.24 13.16
C CYS A 96 -9.72 15.84 12.27
N ARG A 97 -9.63 15.69 10.95
CA ARG A 97 -10.67 16.20 10.02
C ARG A 97 -11.99 15.44 10.12
N ALA A 98 -11.94 14.13 10.32
CA ALA A 98 -13.11 13.29 10.53
C ALA A 98 -13.82 13.68 11.84
N ILE A 99 -13.08 13.88 12.92
CA ILE A 99 -13.62 14.36 14.21
C ILE A 99 -14.24 15.76 14.08
N GLN A 100 -13.66 16.62 13.24
CA GLN A 100 -14.20 17.95 12.94
C GLN A 100 -15.38 17.95 11.96
N GLY A 101 -15.83 16.79 11.48
CA GLY A 101 -16.94 16.66 10.51
C GLY A 101 -16.65 17.28 9.14
N ARG A 102 -15.38 17.49 8.79
CA ARG A 102 -14.97 18.06 7.49
C ARG A 102 -14.82 16.97 6.44
N SER A 103 -14.92 17.34 5.16
CA SER A 103 -14.70 16.40 4.06
C SER A 103 -13.30 15.78 4.13
N ILE A 104 -13.22 14.46 3.95
CA ILE A 104 -11.98 13.68 3.93
C ILE A 104 -11.26 13.97 2.61
N ALA A 105 -10.53 15.07 2.58
CA ALA A 105 -9.66 15.44 1.47
C ALA A 105 -8.20 15.44 1.94
N LEU A 106 -7.34 14.68 1.25
CA LEU A 106 -5.89 14.78 1.43
C LEU A 106 -5.44 16.19 1.02
N GLY A 107 -4.71 16.87 1.91
CA GLY A 107 -4.11 18.16 1.56
C GLY A 107 -3.13 18.01 0.40
N ARG A 108 -3.07 18.99 -0.50
CA ARG A 108 -2.18 18.99 -1.68
C ARG A 108 -0.70 18.76 -1.30
N GLY A 109 -0.26 19.29 -0.16
CA GLY A 109 1.09 19.07 0.37
C GLY A 109 1.36 17.62 0.79
N LEU A 110 0.41 16.97 1.48
CA LEU A 110 0.52 15.55 1.85
C LEU A 110 0.52 14.66 0.60
N ALA A 111 -0.32 14.96 -0.39
CA ALA A 111 -0.33 14.24 -1.66
C ALA A 111 1.02 14.35 -2.39
N LEU A 112 1.61 15.55 -2.46
CA LEU A 112 2.96 15.74 -3.01
C LEU A 112 4.02 14.98 -2.23
N ALA A 113 3.97 15.01 -0.90
CA ALA A 113 4.89 14.25 -0.06
C ALA A 113 4.81 12.75 -0.34
N TRP A 114 3.60 12.20 -0.53
CA TRP A 114 3.40 10.80 -0.93
C TRP A 114 4.00 10.49 -2.29
N ILE A 115 3.79 11.37 -3.29
CA ILE A 115 4.35 11.19 -4.63
C ILE A 115 5.88 11.18 -4.59
N LEU A 116 6.49 12.12 -3.86
CA LEU A 116 7.95 12.21 -3.72
C LEU A 116 8.50 11.00 -2.97
N ALA A 117 7.86 10.57 -1.88
CA ALA A 117 8.28 9.40 -1.11
C ALA A 117 8.21 8.11 -1.94
N LEU A 118 7.13 7.91 -2.69
CA LEU A 118 6.95 6.74 -3.57
C LEU A 118 7.94 6.75 -4.73
N SER A 119 8.11 7.90 -5.38
CA SER A 119 9.09 8.05 -6.47
C SER A 119 10.52 7.78 -5.97
N GLY A 120 10.89 8.34 -4.81
CA GLY A 120 12.19 8.10 -4.19
C GLY A 120 12.41 6.63 -3.83
N ALA A 121 11.39 5.97 -3.28
CA ALA A 121 11.46 4.54 -2.94
C ALA A 121 11.70 3.67 -4.18
N TRP A 122 11.04 3.99 -5.30
CA TRP A 122 11.27 3.32 -6.57
C TRP A 122 12.68 3.56 -7.11
N MET A 123 13.16 4.81 -7.10
CA MET A 123 14.50 5.15 -7.59
C MET A 123 15.60 4.41 -6.80
N ILE A 124 15.51 4.40 -5.46
CA ILE A 124 16.45 3.66 -4.62
C ILE A 124 16.41 2.18 -4.94
N LYS A 125 15.21 1.62 -5.13
CA LYS A 125 15.06 0.20 -5.46
C LYS A 125 15.68 -0.16 -6.80
N MET A 126 15.46 0.66 -7.82
CA MET A 126 16.05 0.48 -9.15
C MET A 126 17.57 0.61 -9.11
N ALA A 127 18.11 1.56 -8.34
CA ALA A 127 19.55 1.70 -8.15
C ALA A 127 20.17 0.47 -7.48
N MET A 128 19.52 -0.10 -6.45
CA MET A 128 19.98 -1.32 -5.80
C MET A 128 19.97 -2.53 -6.75
N VAL A 129 18.92 -2.68 -7.56
CA VAL A 129 18.85 -3.75 -8.57
C VAL A 129 19.94 -3.60 -9.61
N ALA A 130 20.19 -2.39 -10.10
CA ALA A 130 21.24 -2.12 -11.08
C ALA A 130 22.64 -2.51 -10.54
N VAL A 131 22.94 -2.19 -9.28
CA VAL A 131 24.21 -2.57 -8.63
C VAL A 131 24.35 -4.08 -8.44
N SER A 132 23.25 -4.82 -8.27
CA SER A 132 23.30 -6.28 -8.08
C SER A 132 23.57 -7.07 -9.36
N ILE A 133 23.42 -6.46 -10.53
CA ILE A 133 23.59 -7.12 -11.83
C ILE A 133 25.00 -6.88 -12.41
N SER A 134 25.66 -5.81 -11.97
CA SER A 134 27.05 -5.46 -12.31
C SER A 134 28.07 -6.19 -11.45
#